data_AF-A0A0K8S744-F1
#
_entry.id   AF-A0A0K8S744-F1
#
_cell.length_a   1.000
_cell.length_b   1.000
_cell.length_c   1.000
_cell.angle_alpha   90.00
_cell.angle_beta   90.00
_cell.angle_gamma   90.00
#
_symmetry.space_group_name_H-M   'P 1'
#
loop_
_entity.id
_entity.type
_entity.pdbx_description
1 polymer ?
#
loop_
_entity_poly.entity_id
_entity_poly.type
_entity_poly.pdbx_seq_one_letter_code
_entity_poly.pdbx_strand_id
1 'polypeptide(L)'
;TVRYKRSSVEMPTTCDGCGESFTLEHALGCKTGGLITRRHNEIGDVLGEMMTEAWGNCRKEPVILEANDVSPGLKGDLQCRGVWEPQREALFDVRVTDTDAPSYGSRTVAAVLIAAEEGKKGSI
;
A
#
# COMPACT_ATOMS: atom_id res chain seq x y z
N THR A 1 -22.65 -3.42 -4.82
CA THR A 1 -22.92 -3.27 -6.27
C THR A 1 -21.70 -2.66 -6.93
N VAL A 2 -21.17 -3.23 -8.03
CA VAL A 2 -20.08 -2.59 -8.78
C VAL A 2 -20.56 -1.21 -9.22
N ARG A 3 -19.78 -0.16 -8.89
CA ARG A 3 -20.15 1.26 -9.06
C ARG A 3 -20.62 1.61 -10.48
N TYR A 4 -20.33 0.76 -11.48
CA TYR A 4 -20.71 0.95 -12.88
C TYR A 4 -21.34 -0.26 -13.59
N LYS A 5 -21.68 -1.34 -12.88
CA LYS A 5 -22.29 -2.58 -13.44
C LYS A 5 -21.63 -3.13 -14.74
N ARG A 6 -20.35 -2.85 -14.98
CA ARG A 6 -19.61 -3.45 -16.09
C ARG A 6 -19.46 -4.95 -15.81
N SER A 7 -19.74 -5.78 -16.82
CA SER A 7 -19.36 -7.20 -16.80
C SER A 7 -17.84 -7.28 -16.67
N SER A 8 -17.36 -7.98 -15.64
CA SER A 8 -15.94 -8.12 -15.37
C SER A 8 -15.29 -8.92 -16.50
N VAL A 9 -14.37 -8.28 -17.21
CA VAL A 9 -13.41 -8.92 -18.09
C VAL A 9 -12.58 -9.87 -17.23
N GLU A 10 -12.60 -11.16 -17.55
CA GLU A 10 -11.77 -12.26 -17.01
C GLU A 10 -11.20 -12.01 -15.61
N MET A 11 -11.99 -12.28 -14.57
CA MET A 11 -11.45 -12.29 -13.21
C MET A 11 -10.67 -13.59 -12.99
N PRO A 12 -9.53 -13.54 -12.27
CA PRO A 12 -8.83 -14.75 -11.85
C PRO A 12 -9.78 -15.64 -11.03
N THR A 13 -9.54 -16.94 -11.00
CA THR A 13 -10.38 -17.89 -10.26
C THR A 13 -10.07 -17.91 -8.76
N THR A 14 -8.85 -17.52 -8.39
CA THR A 14 -8.30 -17.67 -7.05
C THR A 14 -7.62 -16.38 -6.59
N CYS A 15 -7.77 -16.04 -5.32
CA CYS A 15 -7.14 -14.88 -4.70
C CYS A 15 -5.63 -15.05 -4.54
N ASP A 16 -4.89 -14.03 -4.96
CA ASP A 16 -3.43 -13.93 -4.87
C ASP A 16 -2.91 -13.77 -3.43
N GLY A 17 -3.76 -13.32 -2.50
CA GLY A 17 -3.38 -13.11 -1.11
C GLY A 17 -3.75 -14.25 -0.15
N CYS A 18 -4.98 -14.78 -0.24
CA CYS A 18 -5.47 -15.78 0.71
C CYS A 18 -5.78 -17.15 0.10
N GLY A 19 -5.69 -17.30 -1.23
CA GLY A 19 -5.95 -18.57 -1.92
C GLY A 19 -7.42 -18.99 -2.05
N GLU A 20 -8.37 -18.17 -1.60
CA GLU A 20 -9.81 -18.46 -1.70
C GLU A 20 -10.38 -18.19 -3.11
N SER A 21 -11.59 -18.68 -3.35
CA SER A 21 -12.33 -18.41 -4.60
C SER A 21 -12.52 -16.91 -4.82
N PHE A 22 -12.11 -16.43 -6.00
CA PHE A 22 -12.06 -14.99 -6.29
C PHE A 22 -13.40 -14.46 -6.80
N THR A 23 -14.38 -14.39 -5.91
CA THR A 23 -15.66 -13.72 -6.19
C THR A 23 -15.49 -12.21 -6.16
N LEU A 24 -16.44 -11.47 -6.74
CA LEU A 24 -16.43 -10.00 -6.66
C LEU A 24 -16.47 -9.50 -5.20
N GLU A 25 -17.25 -10.16 -4.35
CA GLU A 25 -17.33 -9.83 -2.92
C GLU A 25 -15.99 -10.05 -2.24
N HIS A 26 -15.34 -11.19 -2.52
CA HIS A 26 -14.01 -11.48 -2.02
C HIS A 26 -12.97 -10.46 -2.52
N ALA A 27 -12.99 -10.15 -3.81
CA ALA A 27 -12.09 -9.19 -4.44
C ALA A 27 -12.15 -7.80 -3.80
N LEU A 28 -13.31 -7.40 -3.28
CA LEU A 28 -13.56 -6.11 -2.63
C LEU A 28 -13.44 -6.15 -1.10
N GLY A 29 -13.20 -7.32 -0.49
CA GLY A 29 -13.17 -7.49 0.97
C GLY A 29 -11.91 -8.16 1.51
N CYS A 30 -11.12 -8.80 0.65
CA CYS A 30 -9.89 -9.47 1.07
C CYS A 30 -8.86 -8.46 1.60
N LYS A 31 -8.28 -8.77 2.75
CA LYS A 31 -7.28 -7.94 3.43
C LYS A 31 -5.85 -8.26 3.03
N THR A 32 -5.62 -9.45 2.49
CA THR A 32 -4.28 -9.94 2.11
C THR A 32 -4.06 -9.95 0.60
N GLY A 33 -5.11 -9.77 -0.20
CA GLY A 33 -5.02 -9.78 -1.66
C GLY A 33 -6.24 -9.13 -2.32
N GLY A 34 -6.47 -9.48 -3.56
CA GLY A 34 -7.58 -8.95 -4.35
C GLY A 34 -7.44 -7.48 -4.72
N LEU A 35 -8.56 -6.88 -5.12
CA LEU A 35 -8.55 -5.58 -5.77
C LEU A 35 -8.19 -4.43 -4.82
N ILE A 36 -8.40 -4.59 -3.51
CA ILE A 36 -7.96 -3.57 -2.54
C ILE A 36 -6.44 -3.50 -2.53
N THR A 37 -5.77 -4.64 -2.29
CA THR A 37 -4.29 -4.70 -2.25
C THR A 37 -3.70 -4.27 -3.58
N ARG A 38 -4.24 -4.75 -4.70
CA ARG A 38 -3.75 -4.38 -6.03
C ARG A 38 -3.81 -2.87 -6.27
N ARG A 39 -4.90 -2.19 -5.89
CA ARG A 39 -5.03 -0.74 -6.05
C ARG A 39 -4.05 0.04 -5.17
N HIS A 40 -3.71 -0.47 -3.98
CA HIS A 40 -2.68 0.15 -3.15
C HIS A 40 -1.29 -0.04 -3.77
N ASN A 41 -0.99 -1.25 -4.28
CA ASN A 41 0.27 -1.54 -4.94
C ASN A 41 0.43 -0.68 -6.20
N GLU A 42 -0.62 -0.51 -7.00
CA GLU A 42 -0.60 0.37 -8.19
C GLU A 42 -0.21 1.81 -7.83
N ILE A 43 -0.69 2.35 -6.71
CA ILE A 43 -0.30 3.69 -6.24
C ILE A 43 1.17 3.71 -5.81
N GLY A 44 1.63 2.69 -5.09
CA GLY A 44 3.05 2.54 -4.70
C GLY A 44 3.97 2.45 -5.93
N ASP A 45 3.56 1.70 -6.94
CA ASP A 45 4.29 1.52 -8.19
C ASP A 45 4.46 2.84 -8.95
N VAL A 46 3.36 3.59 -9.12
CA VAL A 46 3.36 4.89 -9.79
C VAL A 46 4.23 5.89 -9.02
N LEU A 47 4.18 5.90 -7.69
CA LEU A 47 5.06 6.73 -6.88
C LEU A 47 6.54 6.37 -7.08
N GLY A 48 6.87 5.07 -7.13
CA GLY A 48 8.22 4.60 -7.39
C GLY A 48 8.73 4.98 -8.79
N GLU A 49 7.86 4.95 -9.80
CA GLU A 49 8.18 5.41 -11.16
C GLU A 49 8.45 6.92 -11.18
N MET A 50 7.61 7.72 -10.52
CA MET A 50 7.84 9.17 -10.38
C MET A 50 9.16 9.47 -9.65
N MET A 51 9.47 8.74 -8.59
CA MET A 51 10.74 8.89 -7.87
C MET A 51 11.94 8.47 -8.72
N THR A 52 11.78 7.43 -9.54
CA THR A 52 12.83 7.00 -10.48
C THR A 52 13.10 8.08 -11.51
N GLU A 53 12.07 8.73 -12.05
CA GLU A 53 12.24 9.82 -13.01
C GLU A 53 12.88 11.05 -12.36
N ALA A 54 12.48 11.38 -11.12
CA ALA A 54 12.96 12.59 -10.45
C ALA A 54 14.37 12.45 -9.85
N TRP A 55 14.78 11.27 -9.37
CA TRP A 55 16.08 11.05 -8.69
C TRP A 55 16.97 9.99 -9.34
N GLY A 56 16.46 9.17 -10.25
CA GLY A 56 17.21 8.15 -10.98
C GLY A 56 17.56 6.89 -10.18
N ASN A 57 17.11 6.76 -8.93
CA ASN A 57 17.63 5.74 -8.00
C ASN A 57 16.59 5.14 -7.03
N CYS A 58 15.30 5.14 -7.40
CA CYS A 58 14.27 4.55 -6.56
C CYS A 58 14.34 3.01 -6.59
N ARG A 59 14.15 2.38 -5.43
CA ARG A 59 14.03 0.93 -5.24
C ARG A 59 12.68 0.62 -4.63
N LYS A 60 11.97 -0.34 -5.22
CA LYS A 60 10.71 -0.89 -4.69
C LYS A 60 11.00 -2.02 -3.70
N GLU A 61 10.19 -2.12 -2.67
CA GLU A 61 10.25 -3.13 -1.61
C GLU A 61 11.65 -3.37 -0.99
N PRO A 62 12.38 -2.32 -0.59
CA PRO A 62 13.71 -2.47 0.01
C PRO A 62 13.66 -3.28 1.31
N VAL A 63 14.58 -4.23 1.46
CA VAL A 63 14.79 -4.93 2.73
C VAL A 63 15.52 -3.99 3.69
N ILE A 64 14.86 -3.65 4.80
CA ILE A 64 15.41 -2.84 5.89
C ILE A 64 16.10 -3.75 6.91
N LEU A 65 15.46 -4.88 7.24
CA LEU A 65 15.99 -5.90 8.12
C LEU A 65 15.71 -7.29 7.51
N GLU A 66 16.73 -8.12 7.41
CA GLU A 66 16.57 -9.50 6.95
C GLU A 66 15.79 -10.33 7.98
N ALA A 67 14.95 -11.23 7.48
CA ALA A 67 14.29 -12.21 8.32
C ALA A 67 15.31 -13.22 8.87
N ASN A 68 15.09 -13.70 10.09
CA ASN A 68 15.87 -14.79 10.67
C ASN A 68 14.95 -15.72 11.48
N ASP A 69 15.51 -16.76 12.08
CA ASP A 69 14.74 -17.77 12.82
C ASP A 69 14.00 -17.22 14.06
N VAL A 70 14.38 -16.02 14.54
CA VAL A 70 13.87 -15.39 15.76
C VAL A 70 12.92 -14.24 15.46
N SER A 71 13.15 -13.48 14.38
CA SER A 71 12.38 -12.28 14.06
C SER A 71 12.00 -12.21 12.59
N PRO A 72 10.75 -11.78 12.28
CA PRO A 72 10.38 -11.47 10.92
C PRO A 72 11.25 -10.32 10.39
N GLY A 73 11.54 -10.35 9.09
CA GLY A 73 12.25 -9.26 8.43
C GLY A 73 11.38 -8.01 8.32
N LEU A 74 12.01 -6.88 8.07
CA LEU A 74 11.36 -5.61 7.81
C LEU A 74 11.63 -5.19 6.37
N LYS A 75 10.56 -4.91 5.63
CA LYS A 75 10.61 -4.34 4.29
C LYS A 75 9.87 -3.01 4.29
N GLY A 76 10.41 -2.01 3.62
CA GLY A 76 9.68 -0.78 3.32
C GLY A 76 9.01 -0.87 1.94
N ASP A 77 8.21 0.13 1.58
CA ASP A 77 7.58 0.17 0.24
C ASP A 77 8.54 0.72 -0.83
N LEU A 78 9.18 1.85 -0.54
CA LEU A 78 10.07 2.55 -1.47
C LEU A 78 11.32 3.06 -0.76
N GLN A 79 12.44 3.06 -1.47
CA GLN A 79 13.70 3.68 -1.06
C GLN A 79 14.19 4.61 -2.15
N CYS A 80 14.64 5.80 -1.79
CA CYS A 80 15.23 6.76 -2.73
C CYS A 80 16.33 7.55 -2.04
N ARG A 81 17.47 7.76 -2.74
CA ARG A 81 18.61 8.49 -2.18
C ARG A 81 18.61 9.95 -2.64
N GLY A 82 18.85 10.86 -1.70
CA GLY A 82 19.02 12.28 -2.00
C GLY A 82 17.73 13.11 -1.96
N VAL A 83 16.64 12.57 -1.41
CA VAL A 83 15.35 13.27 -1.35
C VAL A 83 15.39 14.46 -0.38
N TRP A 84 15.87 14.23 0.85
CA TRP A 84 15.94 15.28 1.89
C TRP A 84 17.34 15.83 2.09
N GLU A 85 18.34 14.95 2.09
CA GLU A 85 19.75 15.31 2.27
C GLU A 85 20.58 14.64 1.18
N PRO A 86 21.59 15.33 0.61
CA PRO A 86 22.47 14.74 -0.38
C PRO A 86 23.06 13.41 0.12
N GLN A 87 23.03 12.40 -0.75
CA GLN A 87 23.54 11.04 -0.48
C GLN A 87 22.88 10.26 0.66
N ARG A 88 21.85 10.79 1.32
CA ARG A 88 21.11 10.06 2.36
C ARG A 88 19.97 9.25 1.76
N GLU A 89 19.82 8.02 2.24
CA GLU A 89 18.69 7.16 1.92
C GLU A 89 17.44 7.63 2.66
N ALA A 90 16.33 7.76 1.93
CA ALA A 90 15.00 7.97 2.49
C ALA A 90 14.14 6.74 2.16
N LEU A 91 13.54 6.15 3.19
CA LEU A 91 12.57 5.07 3.08
C LEU A 91 11.17 5.67 3.20
N PHE A 92 10.29 5.31 2.27
CA PHE A 92 8.91 5.76 2.25
C PHE A 92 8.00 4.55 2.42
N ASP A 93 7.06 4.68 3.34
CA ASP A 93 5.98 3.73 3.52
C ASP A 93 4.67 4.43 3.13
N VAL A 94 3.97 3.91 2.14
CA VAL A 94 2.80 4.52 1.52
C VAL A 94 1.52 4.04 2.21
N ARG A 95 0.60 4.95 2.52
CA ARG A 95 -0.72 4.61 3.06
C ARG A 95 -1.78 5.40 2.31
N VAL A 96 -2.78 4.69 1.79
CA VAL A 96 -3.97 5.30 1.19
C VAL A 96 -5.07 5.29 2.25
N THR A 97 -5.73 6.43 2.46
CA THR A 97 -6.79 6.58 3.47
C THR A 97 -7.98 7.29 2.84
N ASP A 98 -9.14 6.63 2.87
CA ASP A 98 -10.43 7.24 2.51
C ASP A 98 -10.93 8.07 3.70
N THR A 99 -10.75 9.38 3.62
CA THR A 99 -11.15 10.30 4.70
C THR A 99 -12.66 10.48 4.81
N ASP A 100 -13.41 10.10 3.77
CA ASP A 100 -14.86 10.21 3.71
C ASP A 100 -15.57 8.89 4.09
N ALA A 101 -14.80 7.88 4.50
CA ALA A 101 -15.37 6.59 4.90
C ALA A 101 -16.39 6.76 6.03
N PRO A 102 -17.56 6.07 6.01
CA PRO A 102 -18.61 6.25 7.01
C PRO A 102 -18.16 6.06 8.46
N SER A 103 -17.16 5.21 8.71
CA SER A 103 -16.54 5.00 10.03
C SER A 103 -15.84 6.24 10.59
N TYR A 104 -15.49 7.21 9.74
CA TYR A 104 -14.86 8.47 10.11
C TYR A 104 -15.84 9.64 10.16
N GLY A 105 -17.15 9.42 9.97
CA GLY A 105 -18.13 10.51 9.85
C GLY A 105 -18.20 11.50 11.03
N SER A 106 -17.67 11.14 12.19
CA SER A 106 -17.56 12.02 13.37
C SER A 106 -16.21 12.77 13.48
N ARG A 107 -15.27 12.53 12.57
CA ARG A 107 -13.91 13.06 12.60
C ARG A 107 -13.69 14.05 11.47
N THR A 108 -12.84 15.04 11.71
CA THR A 108 -12.37 15.92 10.63
C THR A 108 -11.34 15.17 9.78
N VAL A 109 -11.19 15.58 8.52
CA VAL A 109 -10.17 15.04 7.60
C VAL A 109 -8.78 15.07 8.25
N ALA A 110 -8.41 16.19 8.88
CA ALA A 110 -7.14 16.32 9.57
C ALA A 110 -6.96 15.29 10.70
N ALA A 111 -8.00 15.06 11.52
CA ALA A 111 -7.95 14.06 12.59
C ALA A 111 -7.81 12.63 12.05
N VAL A 112 -8.43 12.32 10.91
CA VAL A 112 -8.26 11.02 10.24
C VAL A 112 -6.83 10.83 9.75
N LEU A 113 -6.25 11.86 9.11
CA LEU A 113 -4.87 11.80 8.60
C LEU A 113 -3.83 11.67 9.73
N ILE A 114 -4.00 12.43 10.83
CA ILE A 114 -3.13 12.32 12.01
C ILE A 114 -3.20 10.91 12.59
N ALA A 115 -4.39 10.38 12.81
CA ALA A 115 -4.56 9.02 13.33
C ALA A 115 -3.97 7.95 12.37
N ALA A 116 -4.09 8.17 11.06
CA ALA A 116 -3.49 7.30 10.06
C ALA A 116 -1.95 7.35 10.09
N GLU A 117 -1.36 8.50 10.33
CA GLU A 117 0.10 8.65 10.50
C GLU A 117 0.58 8.00 11.80
N GLU A 118 -0.07 8.30 12.93
CA GLU A 118 0.25 7.75 14.25
C GLU A 118 0.14 6.22 14.28
N GLY A 119 -0.93 5.67 13.70
CA GLY A 119 -1.11 4.22 13.59
C GLY A 119 -0.09 3.54 12.68
N LYS A 120 0.76 4.29 11.99
CA LYS A 120 1.86 3.76 11.16
C LYS A 120 3.20 3.79 11.90
N LYS A 121 3.41 4.79 12.77
CA LYS A 121 4.62 4.91 13.62
C LYS A 121 4.82 3.70 14.54
N GLY A 122 3.75 3.04 14.97
CA GLY A 122 3.81 1.85 15.83
C GLY A 122 3.95 0.50 15.10
N SER A 123 4.08 0.50 13.77
CA SER A 123 4.18 -0.72 12.95
C SER A 123 5.56 -0.91 12.31
N ILE A 124 6.52 -0.04 12.63
CA ILE A 124 7.92 -0.09 12.17
C ILE A 124 8.77 -0.74 13.26
#